data_AF-A0A9X8WSF0-F1
#
_entry.id   AF-A0A9X8WSF0-F1
#
_cell.length_a   1.000
_cell.length_b   1.000
_cell.length_c   1.000
_cell.angle_alpha   90.00
_cell.angle_beta   90.00
_cell.angle_gamma   90.00
#
_symmetry.space_group_name_H-M   'P 1'
#
loop_
_entity.id
_entity.type
_entity.pdbx_description
1 polymer ?
#
loop_
_entity_poly.entity_id
_entity_poly.type
_entity_poly.pdbx_seq_one_letter_code
_entity_poly.pdbx_strand_id
1 'polypeptide(L)'
;MKHKDYWRKRFEQLEEAQNNKSVKYYLELEKQYKLAMNSIEKDILAWYNRFAKNEGISLLEAKKLLNTRELEEFKWSVEEYIRHGKENAINQKWMKELENASARVHITRLEALKLQIQQQVEVLYGNELDGIDKLMRHIYTSGYYHAAFNVQQGVNVGWSLMNLDTNRINKVISKPWTSDGLNFSERIWGKHRPALINELHTKLTQSIIRGENPKNLVNDFSKRFNVSKSQAKNLIMTESAFFASASRKDCFNDLDVEKYEIIATLDLKTSNICRELDGKVFDMKDYQVGVTAPPFHCRCRTTTAPWFEDEEGYRAAKGEDGKTYYVPSSMKYNEWYEKYVKHNSILEIKNSAIIDSIKEDIKNGKYNLNIHDGKQGKHLKEHNNYIEGRSYLTITKEEAQELVNKHAGNGIIKFNRSGEWDKKELIEVDKNIGVNVNNITGEKTLTNKFKIHYSKTGTHIVPAL
;
A
#
# COMPACT_ATOMS: atom_id res chain seq x y z
N MET A 1 -23.24 8.84 1.19
CA MET A 1 -23.16 7.37 1.26
C MET A 1 -23.11 6.99 2.72
N LYS A 2 -23.80 5.93 3.16
CA LYS A 2 -23.55 5.40 4.51
C LYS A 2 -22.08 4.98 4.60
N HIS A 3 -21.45 5.15 5.76
CA HIS A 3 -20.03 4.83 5.97
C HIS A 3 -19.70 3.39 5.57
N LYS A 4 -20.61 2.45 5.86
CA LYS A 4 -20.52 1.04 5.44
C LYS A 4 -20.50 0.84 3.92
N ASP A 5 -21.34 1.56 3.18
CA ASP A 5 -21.40 1.46 1.71
C ASP A 5 -20.12 1.97 1.05
N TYR A 6 -19.45 2.93 1.69
CA TYR A 6 -18.15 3.45 1.24
C TYR A 6 -17.10 2.36 1.25
N TRP A 7 -16.91 1.70 2.39
CA TRP A 7 -15.92 0.65 2.54
C TRP A 7 -16.17 -0.50 1.56
N ARG A 8 -17.42 -0.97 1.48
CA ARG A 8 -17.79 -2.03 0.53
C ARG A 8 -17.44 -1.68 -0.91
N LYS A 9 -17.93 -0.53 -1.38
CA LYS A 9 -17.72 -0.11 -2.77
C LYS A 9 -16.24 0.08 -3.12
N ARG A 10 -15.44 0.66 -2.22
CA ARG A 10 -14.02 0.95 -2.51
C ARG A 10 -13.17 -0.32 -2.53
N PHE A 11 -13.44 -1.26 -1.64
CA PHE A 11 -12.70 -2.52 -1.59
C PHE A 11 -13.17 -3.52 -2.67
N GLU A 12 -14.42 -3.47 -3.09
CA GLU A 12 -14.91 -4.16 -4.30
C GLU A 12 -14.21 -3.66 -5.56
N GLN A 13 -14.13 -2.34 -5.75
CA GLN A 13 -13.43 -1.73 -6.90
C GLN A 13 -11.94 -2.08 -6.91
N LEU A 14 -11.30 -2.10 -5.74
CA LEU A 14 -9.89 -2.49 -5.61
C LEU A 14 -9.68 -3.96 -5.99
N GLU A 15 -10.52 -4.86 -5.50
CA GLU A 15 -10.47 -6.28 -5.84
C GLU A 15 -10.71 -6.50 -7.34
N GLU A 16 -11.72 -5.84 -7.92
CA GLU A 16 -11.98 -5.92 -9.35
C GLU A 16 -10.76 -5.46 -10.18
N ALA A 17 -10.11 -4.36 -9.78
CA ALA A 17 -8.90 -3.88 -10.43
C ALA A 17 -7.74 -4.88 -10.34
N GLN A 18 -7.54 -5.52 -9.18
CA GLN A 18 -6.50 -6.56 -8.99
C GLN A 18 -6.80 -7.82 -9.79
N ASN A 19 -8.05 -8.28 -9.80
CA ASN A 19 -8.49 -9.41 -10.60
C ASN A 19 -8.31 -9.13 -12.11
N ASN A 20 -8.63 -7.93 -12.59
CA ASN A 20 -8.42 -7.53 -13.98
C ASN A 20 -6.95 -7.55 -14.40
N LYS A 21 -6.01 -7.20 -13.51
CA LYS A 21 -4.56 -7.35 -13.78
C LYS A 21 -4.20 -8.83 -14.01
N SER A 22 -4.75 -9.72 -13.19
CA SER A 22 -4.53 -11.16 -13.27
C SER A 22 -5.11 -11.76 -14.56
N VAL A 23 -6.30 -11.33 -14.97
CA VAL A 23 -6.93 -11.71 -16.24
C VAL A 23 -6.08 -11.26 -17.43
N LYS A 24 -5.60 -10.01 -17.42
CA LYS A 24 -4.74 -9.48 -18.50
C LYS A 24 -3.45 -10.28 -18.65
N TYR A 25 -2.77 -10.57 -17.53
CA TYR A 25 -1.55 -11.37 -17.57
C TYR A 25 -1.82 -12.80 -18.07
N TYR A 26 -2.90 -13.44 -17.62
CA TYR A 26 -3.28 -14.77 -18.11
C TYR A 26 -3.51 -14.80 -19.64
N LEU A 27 -4.13 -13.76 -20.20
CA LEU A 27 -4.32 -13.66 -21.65
C LEU A 27 -3.00 -13.57 -22.41
N GLU A 28 -1.99 -12.91 -21.84
CA GLU A 28 -0.65 -12.87 -22.41
C GLU A 28 0.04 -14.23 -22.29
N LEU A 29 -0.02 -14.87 -21.12
CA LEU A 29 0.53 -16.21 -20.92
C LEU A 29 -0.11 -17.23 -21.87
N GLU A 30 -1.41 -17.13 -22.14
CA GLU A 30 -2.07 -18.01 -23.12
C GLU A 30 -1.43 -17.88 -24.52
N LYS A 31 -0.98 -16.69 -24.93
CA LYS A 31 -0.26 -16.54 -26.20
C LYS A 31 1.09 -17.23 -26.16
N GLN A 32 1.82 -17.14 -25.05
CA GLN A 32 3.11 -17.83 -24.87
C GLN A 32 2.95 -19.35 -24.96
N TYR A 33 1.89 -19.91 -24.36
CA TYR A 33 1.54 -21.33 -24.51
C TYR A 33 1.25 -21.72 -25.97
N LYS A 34 0.53 -20.87 -26.72
CA LYS A 34 0.25 -21.10 -28.16
C LYS A 34 1.55 -21.04 -28.98
N LEU A 35 2.43 -20.08 -28.72
CA LEU A 35 3.72 -19.96 -29.40
C LEU A 35 4.60 -21.17 -29.13
N ALA A 36 4.74 -21.60 -27.88
CA ALA A 36 5.50 -22.79 -27.51
C ALA A 36 4.97 -24.06 -28.20
N MET A 37 3.65 -24.25 -28.20
CA MET A 37 3.02 -25.39 -28.90
C MET A 37 3.27 -25.34 -30.41
N ASN A 38 3.14 -24.18 -31.04
CA ASN A 38 3.39 -24.01 -32.47
C ASN A 38 4.86 -24.28 -32.84
N SER A 39 5.81 -23.88 -31.99
CA SER A 39 7.22 -24.19 -32.17
C SER A 39 7.48 -25.69 -32.07
N ILE A 40 6.91 -26.36 -31.06
CA ILE A 40 7.02 -27.81 -30.90
C ILE A 40 6.39 -28.55 -32.09
N GLU A 41 5.24 -28.10 -32.58
CA GLU A 41 4.62 -28.67 -33.76
C GLU A 41 5.53 -28.57 -34.98
N LYS A 42 6.16 -27.40 -35.21
CA LYS A 42 7.13 -27.21 -36.30
C LYS A 42 8.32 -28.15 -36.14
N ASP A 43 8.88 -28.28 -34.94
CA ASP A 43 10.01 -29.17 -34.67
C ASP A 43 9.66 -30.63 -34.96
N ILE A 44 8.48 -31.09 -34.50
CA ILE A 44 7.97 -32.43 -34.78
C ILE A 44 7.79 -32.64 -36.28
N LEU A 45 7.08 -31.74 -36.97
CA LEU A 45 6.81 -31.90 -38.39
C LEU A 45 8.09 -31.84 -39.24
N ALA A 46 9.02 -30.95 -38.91
CA ALA A 46 10.32 -30.87 -39.57
C ALA A 46 11.12 -32.16 -39.36
N TRP A 47 11.10 -32.72 -38.15
CA TRP A 47 11.76 -33.99 -37.85
C TRP A 47 11.13 -35.16 -38.60
N TYR A 48 9.79 -35.25 -38.62
CA TYR A 48 9.07 -36.27 -39.37
C TYR A 48 9.32 -36.16 -40.88
N ASN A 49 9.30 -34.96 -41.46
CA ASN A 49 9.58 -34.76 -42.88
C ASN A 49 11.00 -35.17 -43.30
N ARG A 50 11.98 -35.08 -42.39
CA ARG A 50 13.37 -35.47 -42.68
C ARG A 50 13.59 -36.98 -42.65
N PHE A 51 12.92 -37.69 -41.75
CA PHE A 51 13.26 -39.08 -41.43
C PHE A 51 12.14 -40.09 -41.69
N ALA A 52 10.90 -39.65 -41.92
CA ALA A 52 9.81 -40.54 -42.30
C ALA A 52 9.98 -40.98 -43.75
N LYS A 53 9.90 -42.29 -44.00
CA LYS A 53 9.86 -42.86 -45.35
C LYS A 53 8.43 -43.09 -45.87
N ASN A 54 7.45 -43.21 -44.96
CA ASN A 54 6.01 -43.45 -45.25
C ASN A 54 5.12 -42.52 -44.38
N GLU A 55 4.23 -43.07 -43.53
CA GLU A 55 3.31 -42.34 -42.63
C GLU A 55 3.83 -42.09 -41.19
N GLY A 56 5.05 -42.56 -40.88
CA GLY A 56 5.65 -42.43 -39.55
C GLY A 56 7.13 -42.80 -39.52
N ILE A 57 7.75 -42.66 -38.35
CA ILE A 57 9.16 -42.98 -38.12
C ILE A 57 9.23 -44.26 -37.29
N SER A 58 10.03 -45.23 -37.75
CA SER A 58 10.27 -46.46 -36.98
C SER A 58 11.15 -46.18 -35.76
N LEU A 59 10.96 -46.95 -34.69
CA LEU A 59 11.82 -46.84 -33.50
C LEU A 59 13.31 -47.03 -33.83
N LEU A 60 13.63 -47.91 -34.78
CA LEU A 60 15.00 -48.11 -35.24
C LEU A 60 15.58 -46.84 -35.85
N GLU A 61 14.82 -46.15 -36.71
CA GLU A 61 15.25 -44.91 -37.35
C GLU A 61 15.41 -43.77 -36.33
N ALA A 62 14.48 -43.68 -35.37
CA ALA A 62 14.54 -42.69 -34.29
C ALA A 62 15.73 -42.90 -33.35
N LYS A 63 16.18 -44.15 -33.16
CA LYS A 63 17.34 -44.52 -32.33
C LYS A 63 18.67 -44.47 -33.08
N LYS A 64 18.69 -44.15 -34.38
CA LYS A 64 19.96 -43.92 -35.09
C LYS A 64 20.69 -42.72 -34.49
N LEU A 65 22.01 -42.83 -34.44
CA LEU A 65 22.89 -41.71 -34.11
C LEU A 65 22.78 -40.63 -35.20
N LEU A 66 22.91 -39.37 -34.79
CA LEU A 66 23.06 -38.27 -35.74
C LEU A 66 24.32 -38.49 -36.59
N ASN A 67 24.21 -38.28 -37.90
CA ASN A 67 25.39 -38.20 -38.76
C ASN A 67 26.11 -36.85 -38.59
N THR A 68 27.28 -36.68 -39.20
CA THR A 68 28.09 -35.45 -39.07
C THR A 68 27.30 -34.18 -39.38
N ARG A 69 26.52 -34.17 -40.48
CA ARG A 69 25.73 -33.01 -40.90
C ARG A 69 24.57 -32.72 -39.93
N GLU A 70 23.85 -33.76 -39.51
CA GLU A 70 22.76 -33.64 -38.54
C GLU A 70 23.27 -33.19 -37.16
N LEU A 71 24.46 -33.64 -36.76
CA LEU A 71 25.10 -33.25 -35.52
C LEU A 71 25.56 -31.79 -35.56
N GLU A 72 26.11 -31.32 -36.67
CA GLU A 72 26.43 -29.90 -36.90
C GLU A 72 25.18 -29.02 -36.84
N GLU A 73 24.11 -29.40 -37.53
CA GLU A 73 22.82 -28.69 -37.45
C GLU A 73 22.26 -28.66 -36.01
N PHE A 74 22.33 -29.78 -35.30
CA PHE A 74 21.91 -29.86 -33.90
C PHE A 74 22.75 -28.94 -33.02
N LYS A 75 24.08 -28.98 -33.12
CA LYS A 75 24.99 -28.10 -32.38
C LYS A 75 24.68 -26.63 -32.64
N TRP A 76 24.54 -26.24 -33.90
CA TRP A 76 24.15 -24.88 -34.28
C TRP A 76 22.84 -24.46 -33.61
N SER A 77 21.82 -25.33 -33.67
CA SER A 77 20.53 -25.06 -33.02
C SER A 77 20.66 -24.93 -31.51
N VAL A 78 21.48 -25.76 -30.86
CA VAL A 78 21.71 -25.69 -29.41
C VAL A 78 22.46 -24.42 -29.03
N GLU A 79 23.46 -24.00 -29.81
CA GLU A 79 24.19 -22.74 -29.57
C GLU A 79 23.26 -21.53 -29.69
N GLU A 80 22.39 -21.51 -30.71
CA GLU A 80 21.35 -20.49 -30.87
C GLU A 80 20.42 -20.47 -29.65
N TYR A 81 19.99 -21.64 -29.17
CA TYR A 81 19.20 -21.75 -27.95
C TYR A 81 19.95 -21.33 -26.69
N ILE A 82 21.23 -21.66 -26.56
CA ILE A 82 22.06 -21.24 -25.43
C ILE A 82 22.20 -19.71 -25.42
N ARG A 83 22.35 -19.09 -26.58
CA ARG A 83 22.39 -17.63 -26.70
C ARG A 83 21.08 -17.01 -26.25
N HIS A 84 19.95 -17.47 -26.81
CA HIS A 84 18.63 -16.99 -26.40
C HIS A 84 18.32 -17.28 -24.91
N GLY A 85 18.82 -18.38 -24.36
CA GLY A 85 18.64 -18.73 -22.96
C GLY A 85 19.43 -17.84 -22.00
N LYS A 86 20.63 -17.39 -22.40
CA LYS A 86 21.41 -16.40 -21.65
C LYS A 86 20.73 -15.02 -21.63
N GLU A 87 20.09 -14.64 -22.73
CA GLU A 87 19.35 -13.37 -22.84
C GLU A 87 18.07 -13.35 -21.99
N ASN A 88 17.43 -14.51 -21.78
CA ASN A 88 16.14 -14.65 -21.09
C ASN A 88 16.26 -15.25 -19.67
N ALA A 89 17.44 -15.18 -19.03
CA ALA A 89 17.67 -15.64 -17.66
C ALA A 89 17.19 -17.09 -17.37
N ILE A 90 17.35 -18.00 -18.34
CA ILE A 90 16.92 -19.40 -18.21
C ILE A 90 17.73 -20.13 -17.13
N ASN A 91 17.12 -21.15 -16.52
CA ASN A 91 17.71 -22.03 -15.51
C ASN A 91 19.12 -22.52 -15.91
N GLN A 92 20.14 -22.11 -15.15
CA GLN A 92 21.55 -22.45 -15.37
C GLN A 92 21.81 -23.96 -15.43
N LYS A 93 21.04 -24.77 -14.69
CA LYS A 93 21.16 -26.23 -14.72
C LYS A 93 20.80 -26.78 -16.09
N TRP A 94 19.70 -26.31 -16.67
CA TRP A 94 19.26 -26.75 -18.00
C TRP A 94 20.22 -26.30 -19.10
N MET A 95 20.76 -25.08 -18.99
CA MET A 95 21.78 -24.58 -19.92
C MET A 95 23.02 -25.48 -19.95
N LYS A 96 23.48 -25.93 -18.78
CA LYS A 96 24.59 -26.87 -18.66
C LYS A 96 24.25 -28.25 -19.22
N GLU A 97 23.01 -28.72 -19.03
CA GLU A 97 22.54 -29.98 -19.63
C GLU A 97 22.54 -29.91 -21.17
N LEU A 98 22.10 -28.79 -21.75
CA LEU A 98 22.15 -28.56 -23.20
C LEU A 98 23.58 -28.45 -23.73
N GLU A 99 24.45 -27.71 -23.06
CA GLU A 99 25.87 -27.59 -23.43
C GLU A 99 26.56 -28.96 -23.43
N ASN A 100 26.34 -29.74 -22.37
CA ASN A 100 26.85 -31.11 -22.27
C ASN A 100 26.29 -32.01 -23.39
N ALA A 101 25.00 -31.87 -23.72
CA ALA A 101 24.38 -32.64 -24.78
C ALA A 101 24.94 -32.25 -26.17
N SER A 102 25.19 -30.97 -26.42
CA SER A 102 25.81 -30.46 -27.65
C SER A 102 27.24 -30.97 -27.83
N ALA A 103 27.99 -31.12 -26.73
CA ALA A 103 29.34 -31.67 -26.76
C ALA A 103 29.41 -33.19 -27.03
N ARG A 104 28.30 -33.93 -26.92
CA ARG A 104 28.30 -35.39 -27.14
C ARG A 104 28.55 -35.72 -28.62
N VAL A 105 29.46 -36.66 -28.85
CA VAL A 105 29.71 -37.25 -30.19
C VAL A 105 28.64 -38.29 -30.56
N HIS A 106 27.98 -38.88 -29.56
CA HIS A 106 26.95 -39.90 -29.75
C HIS A 106 25.63 -39.47 -29.10
N ILE A 107 24.74 -38.95 -29.93
CA ILE A 107 23.37 -38.60 -29.58
C ILE A 107 22.44 -39.16 -30.67
N THR A 108 21.32 -39.73 -30.23
CA THR A 108 20.30 -40.27 -31.13
C THR A 108 19.35 -39.17 -31.62
N ARG A 109 18.72 -39.39 -32.77
CA ARG A 109 17.70 -38.49 -33.32
C ARG A 109 16.54 -38.26 -32.35
N LEU A 110 16.12 -39.29 -31.63
CA LEU A 110 15.09 -39.19 -30.59
C LEU A 110 15.52 -38.33 -29.40
N GLU A 111 16.75 -38.51 -28.91
CA GLU A 111 17.29 -37.68 -27.83
C GLU A 111 17.37 -36.21 -28.25
N ALA A 112 17.86 -35.92 -29.46
CA ALA A 112 17.92 -34.57 -30.00
C ALA A 112 16.53 -33.90 -30.04
N LEU A 113 15.51 -34.60 -30.54
CA LEU A 113 14.13 -34.08 -30.57
C LEU A 113 13.56 -33.87 -29.15
N LYS A 114 13.82 -34.78 -28.21
CA LYS A 114 13.40 -34.62 -26.81
C LYS A 114 13.99 -33.37 -26.16
N LEU A 115 15.26 -33.07 -26.44
CA LEU A 115 15.92 -31.86 -25.95
C LEU A 115 15.33 -30.60 -26.56
N GLN A 116 15.03 -30.60 -27.87
CA GLN A 116 14.37 -29.47 -28.54
C GLN A 116 12.98 -29.19 -27.96
N ILE A 117 12.16 -30.23 -27.77
CA ILE A 117 10.83 -30.10 -27.14
C ILE A 117 10.95 -29.58 -25.71
N GLN A 118 11.89 -30.13 -24.93
CA GLN A 118 12.11 -29.69 -23.56
C GLN A 118 12.53 -28.22 -23.53
N GLN A 119 13.41 -27.77 -24.42
CA GLN A 119 13.82 -26.37 -24.51
C GLN A 119 12.63 -25.41 -24.66
N GLN A 120 11.66 -25.74 -25.53
CA GLN A 120 10.46 -24.90 -25.70
C GLN A 120 9.63 -24.81 -24.40
N VAL A 121 9.59 -25.90 -23.63
CA VAL A 121 8.93 -25.93 -22.31
C VAL A 121 9.71 -25.12 -21.28
N GLU A 122 11.04 -25.21 -21.26
CA GLU A 122 11.90 -24.46 -20.33
C GLU A 122 11.77 -22.94 -20.55
N VAL A 123 11.74 -22.49 -21.80
CA VAL A 123 11.49 -21.07 -22.16
C VAL A 123 10.12 -20.62 -21.66
N LEU A 124 9.08 -21.43 -21.91
CA LEU A 124 7.72 -21.12 -21.48
C LEU A 124 7.63 -20.95 -19.95
N TYR A 125 8.17 -21.90 -19.20
CA TYR A 125 8.09 -21.89 -17.73
C TYR A 125 9.00 -20.84 -17.08
N GLY A 126 10.13 -20.49 -17.71
CA GLY A 126 10.95 -19.36 -17.29
C GLY A 126 10.18 -18.04 -17.39
N ASN A 127 9.56 -17.79 -18.54
CA ASN A 127 8.71 -16.60 -18.76
C ASN A 127 7.48 -16.57 -17.84
N GLU A 128 6.87 -17.73 -17.58
CA GLU A 128 5.77 -17.86 -16.64
C GLU A 128 6.19 -17.48 -15.21
N LEU A 129 7.32 -17.99 -14.72
CA LEU A 129 7.81 -17.67 -13.38
C LEU A 129 8.05 -16.17 -13.22
N ASP A 130 8.80 -15.58 -14.15
CA ASP A 130 9.15 -14.15 -14.10
C ASP A 130 7.92 -13.25 -14.16
N GLY A 131 6.96 -13.60 -15.02
CA GLY A 131 5.73 -12.83 -15.15
C GLY A 131 4.82 -12.97 -13.93
N ILE A 132 4.73 -14.16 -13.33
CA ILE A 132 3.98 -14.39 -12.09
C ILE A 132 4.63 -13.62 -10.93
N ASP A 133 5.96 -13.71 -10.74
CA ASP A 133 6.67 -12.97 -9.68
C ASP A 133 6.42 -11.46 -9.79
N LYS A 134 6.57 -10.89 -11.00
CA LYS A 134 6.27 -9.47 -11.27
C LYS A 134 4.81 -9.12 -10.97
N LEU A 135 3.87 -9.97 -11.37
CA LEU A 135 2.45 -9.78 -11.10
C LEU A 135 2.15 -9.78 -9.60
N MET A 136 2.67 -10.75 -8.85
CA MET A 136 2.41 -10.87 -7.41
C MET A 136 3.01 -9.70 -6.62
N ARG A 137 4.24 -9.28 -6.95
CA ARG A 137 4.84 -8.04 -6.41
C ARG A 137 3.96 -6.83 -6.65
N HIS A 138 3.46 -6.68 -7.88
CA HIS A 138 2.61 -5.55 -8.24
C HIS A 138 1.23 -5.61 -7.55
N ILE A 139 0.58 -6.78 -7.48
CA ILE A 139 -0.70 -6.94 -6.78
C ILE A 139 -0.55 -6.60 -5.31
N TYR A 140 0.50 -7.12 -4.67
CA TYR A 140 0.77 -6.86 -3.26
C TYR A 140 1.03 -5.36 -3.00
N THR A 141 1.97 -4.77 -3.75
CA THR A 141 2.38 -3.37 -3.57
C THR A 141 1.23 -2.40 -3.87
N SER A 142 0.55 -2.59 -4.99
CA SER A 142 -0.58 -1.73 -5.36
C SER A 142 -1.78 -1.94 -4.44
N GLY A 143 -2.04 -3.18 -4.01
CA GLY A 143 -3.09 -3.50 -3.05
C GLY A 143 -2.91 -2.78 -1.73
N TYR A 144 -1.70 -2.83 -1.17
CA TYR A 144 -1.35 -2.15 0.06
C TYR A 144 -1.58 -0.63 -0.01
N TYR A 145 -1.00 0.04 -1.03
CA TYR A 145 -1.10 1.50 -1.13
C TYR A 145 -2.51 1.98 -1.49
N HIS A 146 -3.24 1.27 -2.35
CA HIS A 146 -4.62 1.63 -2.65
C HIS A 146 -5.57 1.35 -1.49
N ALA A 147 -5.34 0.28 -0.71
CA ALA A 147 -6.08 0.04 0.52
C ALA A 147 -5.84 1.20 1.50
N ALA A 148 -4.57 1.59 1.72
CA ALA A 148 -4.24 2.69 2.61
C ALA A 148 -4.84 4.02 2.15
N PHE A 149 -4.77 4.32 0.85
CA PHE A 149 -5.41 5.49 0.25
C PHE A 149 -6.93 5.47 0.45
N ASN A 150 -7.58 4.33 0.24
CA ASN A 150 -9.03 4.21 0.48
C ASN A 150 -9.37 4.44 1.96
N VAL A 151 -8.52 3.97 2.89
CA VAL A 151 -8.70 4.26 4.32
C VAL A 151 -8.54 5.75 4.61
N GLN A 152 -7.47 6.40 4.13
CA GLN A 152 -7.25 7.85 4.26
C GLN A 152 -8.45 8.67 3.76
N GLN A 153 -8.97 8.31 2.59
CA GLN A 153 -10.13 8.97 2.00
C GLN A 153 -11.42 8.71 2.80
N GLY A 154 -11.60 7.51 3.36
CA GLY A 154 -12.77 7.18 4.16
C GLY A 154 -12.79 7.87 5.53
N VAL A 155 -11.63 8.02 6.17
CA VAL A 155 -11.51 8.73 7.45
C VAL A 155 -11.27 10.24 7.29
N ASN A 156 -11.03 10.71 6.07
CA ASN A 156 -10.74 12.10 5.71
C ASN A 156 -9.53 12.71 6.46
N VAL A 157 -8.53 11.88 6.75
CA VAL A 157 -7.25 12.28 7.38
C VAL A 157 -6.11 11.87 6.45
N GLY A 158 -5.22 12.81 6.16
CA GLY A 158 -4.03 12.56 5.37
C GLY A 158 -2.82 12.31 6.27
N TRP A 159 -2.09 11.22 6.03
CA TRP A 159 -0.79 10.95 6.65
C TRP A 159 0.22 10.48 5.60
N SER A 160 1.51 10.59 5.94
CA SER A 160 2.58 10.05 5.10
C SER A 160 2.60 8.53 5.23
N LEU A 161 2.48 7.81 4.12
CA LEU A 161 2.66 6.36 4.08
C LEU A 161 4.15 6.04 4.01
N MET A 162 4.63 5.19 4.92
CA MET A 162 5.97 4.62 4.79
C MET A 162 6.07 3.75 3.53
N ASN A 163 7.22 3.84 2.86
CA ASN A 163 7.51 2.98 1.71
C ASN A 163 7.65 1.52 2.17
N LEU A 164 7.02 0.60 1.43
CA LEU A 164 7.22 -0.83 1.62
C LEU A 164 8.68 -1.22 1.33
N ASP A 165 9.34 -1.83 2.32
CA ASP A 165 10.66 -2.41 2.15
C ASP A 165 10.60 -3.63 1.20
N THR A 166 11.59 -3.73 0.31
CA THR A 166 11.75 -4.86 -0.62
C THR A 166 11.91 -6.17 0.14
N ASN A 167 12.53 -6.16 1.33
CA ASN A 167 12.66 -7.37 2.15
C ASN A 167 11.31 -7.90 2.63
N ARG A 168 10.36 -7.01 2.98
CA ARG A 168 9.00 -7.39 3.36
C ARG A 168 8.29 -8.08 2.20
N ILE A 169 8.39 -7.50 1.00
CA ILE A 169 7.80 -8.07 -0.22
C ILE A 169 8.40 -9.45 -0.52
N ASN A 170 9.72 -9.59 -0.46
CA ASN A 170 10.41 -10.87 -0.67
C ASN A 170 9.98 -11.94 0.34
N LYS A 171 9.79 -11.56 1.62
CA LYS A 171 9.35 -12.48 2.66
C LYS A 171 7.92 -12.98 2.41
N VAL A 172 7.02 -12.11 1.97
CA VAL A 172 5.63 -12.51 1.66
C VAL A 172 5.58 -13.42 0.43
N ILE A 173 6.37 -13.11 -0.61
CA ILE A 173 6.40 -13.88 -1.87
C ILE A 173 7.00 -15.28 -1.70
N SER A 174 8.05 -15.41 -0.89
CA SER A 174 8.74 -16.68 -0.69
C SER A 174 8.03 -17.60 0.31
N LYS A 175 7.14 -17.06 1.16
CA LYS A 175 6.46 -17.80 2.22
C LYS A 175 5.39 -18.74 1.64
N PRO A 176 5.49 -20.07 1.86
CA PRO A 176 4.42 -20.98 1.54
C PRO A 176 3.17 -20.71 2.40
N TRP A 177 2.01 -20.74 1.78
CA TRP A 177 0.72 -20.46 2.44
C TRP A 177 -0.33 -21.57 2.25
N THR A 178 -0.11 -22.45 1.28
CA THR A 178 -0.94 -23.60 1.00
C THR A 178 -0.54 -24.81 1.85
N SER A 179 -1.46 -25.76 2.02
CA SER A 179 -1.25 -26.96 2.85
C SER A 179 -0.16 -27.90 2.32
N ASP A 180 0.21 -27.80 1.05
CA ASP A 180 1.30 -28.57 0.44
C ASP A 180 2.68 -28.02 0.80
N GLY A 181 2.76 -26.87 1.48
CA GLY A 181 4.03 -26.27 1.92
C GLY A 181 4.87 -25.70 0.78
N LEU A 182 4.30 -25.55 -0.42
CA LEU A 182 4.98 -25.04 -1.61
C LEU A 182 4.58 -23.59 -1.90
N ASN A 183 5.54 -22.76 -2.28
CA ASN A 183 5.25 -21.46 -2.91
C ASN A 183 4.98 -21.64 -4.43
N PHE A 184 4.54 -20.56 -5.10
CA PHE A 184 4.21 -20.65 -6.52
C PHE A 184 5.42 -21.01 -7.39
N SER A 185 6.62 -20.53 -7.06
CA SER A 185 7.85 -20.84 -7.82
C SER A 185 8.19 -22.32 -7.76
N GLU A 186 8.14 -22.90 -6.56
CA GLU A 186 8.34 -24.34 -6.34
C GLU A 186 7.27 -25.18 -7.04
N ARG A 187 6.02 -24.70 -7.07
CA ARG A 187 4.93 -25.39 -7.78
C ARG A 187 5.14 -25.41 -9.29
N ILE A 188 5.59 -24.29 -9.86
CA ILE A 188 5.92 -24.14 -11.28
C ILE A 188 7.10 -25.05 -11.64
N TRP A 189 8.24 -24.89 -10.96
CA TRP A 189 9.50 -25.56 -11.30
C TRP A 189 9.59 -27.03 -10.83
N GLY A 190 9.04 -27.31 -9.66
CA GLY A 190 9.13 -28.62 -8.99
C GLY A 190 8.03 -29.59 -9.38
N LYS A 191 6.86 -29.10 -9.82
CA LYS A 191 5.70 -29.95 -10.14
C LYS A 191 5.20 -29.79 -11.58
N HIS A 192 4.78 -28.60 -11.98
CA HIS A 192 4.09 -28.41 -13.26
C HIS A 192 5.01 -28.63 -14.47
N ARG A 193 6.18 -27.98 -14.47
CA ARG A 193 7.19 -28.14 -15.52
C ARG A 193 7.64 -29.60 -15.70
N PRO A 194 8.15 -30.31 -14.68
CA PRO A 194 8.61 -31.69 -14.87
C PRO A 194 7.47 -32.63 -15.27
N ALA A 195 6.24 -32.41 -14.77
CA ALA A 195 5.08 -33.20 -15.19
C ALA A 195 4.81 -33.06 -16.69
N LEU A 196 4.84 -31.83 -17.24
CA LEU A 196 4.65 -31.61 -18.67
C LEU A 196 5.77 -32.25 -19.49
N ILE A 197 7.04 -32.02 -19.13
CA ILE A 197 8.20 -32.58 -19.86
C ILE A 197 8.11 -34.11 -19.91
N ASN A 198 7.90 -34.75 -18.76
CA ASN A 198 7.82 -36.20 -18.67
C ASN A 198 6.67 -36.76 -19.51
N GLU A 199 5.53 -36.09 -19.50
CA GLU A 199 4.37 -36.49 -20.29
C GLU A 199 4.62 -36.36 -21.80
N LEU A 200 5.20 -35.25 -22.26
CA LEU A 200 5.56 -35.05 -23.66
C LEU A 200 6.58 -36.08 -24.14
N HIS A 201 7.64 -36.32 -23.35
CA HIS A 201 8.66 -37.33 -23.68
C HIS A 201 8.09 -38.74 -23.73
N THR A 202 7.20 -39.08 -22.79
CA THR A 202 6.52 -40.38 -22.74
C THR A 202 5.65 -40.55 -23.98
N LYS A 203 4.83 -39.55 -24.30
CA LYS A 203 3.94 -39.57 -25.47
C LYS A 203 4.68 -39.64 -26.79
N LEU A 204 5.75 -38.87 -26.96
CA LEU A 204 6.64 -38.96 -28.12
C LEU A 204 7.19 -40.38 -28.29
N THR A 205 7.72 -40.95 -27.20
CA THR A 205 8.31 -42.30 -27.24
C THR A 205 7.27 -43.36 -27.60
N GLN A 206 6.08 -43.31 -26.98
CA GLN A 206 4.99 -44.23 -27.28
C GLN A 206 4.50 -44.11 -28.73
N SER A 207 4.38 -42.89 -29.23
CA SER A 207 3.93 -42.61 -30.59
C SER A 207 4.91 -43.17 -31.63
N ILE A 208 6.22 -43.02 -31.39
CA ILE A 208 7.29 -43.59 -32.23
C ILE A 208 7.29 -45.13 -32.17
N ILE A 209 7.10 -45.72 -30.99
CA ILE A 209 7.03 -47.19 -30.84
C ILE A 209 5.87 -47.76 -31.67
N ARG A 210 4.73 -47.07 -31.67
CA ARG A 210 3.52 -47.50 -32.38
C ARG A 210 3.52 -47.12 -33.87
N GLY A 211 4.48 -46.30 -34.31
CA GLY A 211 4.50 -45.77 -35.67
C GLY A 211 3.29 -44.89 -35.99
N GLU A 212 2.77 -44.17 -34.99
CA GLU A 212 1.59 -43.30 -35.16
C GLU A 212 1.90 -42.10 -36.07
N ASN A 213 0.87 -41.61 -36.76
CA ASN A 213 0.96 -40.41 -37.60
C ASN A 213 1.31 -39.18 -36.74
N PRO A 214 2.23 -38.30 -37.19
CA PRO A 214 2.65 -37.12 -36.42
C PRO A 214 1.51 -36.17 -36.05
N LYS A 215 0.43 -36.11 -36.84
CA LYS A 215 -0.75 -35.29 -36.53
C LYS A 215 -1.43 -35.73 -35.22
N ASN A 216 -1.43 -37.04 -34.93
CA ASN A 216 -2.00 -37.56 -33.69
C ASN A 216 -1.16 -37.15 -32.48
N LEU A 217 0.17 -37.20 -32.63
CA LEU A 217 1.10 -36.75 -31.60
C LEU A 217 0.94 -35.25 -31.30
N VAL A 218 0.85 -34.42 -32.35
CA VAL A 218 0.61 -32.97 -32.22
C VAL A 218 -0.72 -32.69 -31.51
N ASN A 219 -1.77 -33.42 -31.85
CA ASN A 219 -3.07 -33.28 -31.18
C ASN A 219 -3.01 -33.68 -29.69
N ASP A 220 -2.31 -34.77 -29.36
CA ASP A 220 -2.10 -35.20 -27.99
C ASP A 220 -1.30 -34.15 -27.20
N PHE A 221 -0.24 -33.59 -27.80
CA PHE A 221 0.54 -32.51 -27.20
C PHE A 221 -0.32 -31.27 -26.96
N SER A 222 -1.13 -30.86 -27.94
CA SER A 222 -2.06 -29.74 -27.81
C SER A 222 -3.03 -29.91 -26.63
N LYS A 223 -3.57 -31.12 -26.44
CA LYS A 223 -4.41 -31.44 -25.27
C LYS A 223 -3.64 -31.26 -23.96
N ARG A 224 -2.38 -31.73 -23.88
CA ARG A 224 -1.55 -31.58 -22.67
C ARG A 224 -1.15 -30.14 -22.39
N PHE A 225 -0.81 -29.37 -23.42
CA PHE A 225 -0.59 -27.93 -23.30
C PHE A 225 -1.84 -27.20 -22.81
N ASN A 226 -3.04 -27.58 -23.27
CA ASN A 226 -4.28 -27.01 -22.76
C ASN A 226 -4.54 -27.33 -21.27
N VAL A 227 -4.20 -28.53 -20.82
CA VAL A 227 -4.27 -28.90 -19.39
C VAL A 227 -3.29 -28.06 -18.57
N SER A 228 -2.02 -27.97 -19.00
CA SER A 228 -0.99 -27.17 -18.32
C SER A 228 -1.38 -25.68 -18.29
N LYS A 229 -1.86 -25.12 -19.39
CA LYS A 229 -2.39 -23.74 -19.45
C LYS A 229 -3.53 -23.51 -18.46
N SER A 230 -4.45 -24.47 -18.33
CA SER A 230 -5.56 -24.38 -17.37
C SER A 230 -5.07 -24.42 -15.91
N GLN A 231 -4.03 -25.21 -15.63
CA GLN A 231 -3.36 -25.23 -14.33
C GLN A 231 -2.65 -23.91 -14.03
N ALA A 232 -1.94 -23.33 -15.01
CA ALA A 232 -1.33 -22.00 -14.88
C ALA A 232 -2.38 -20.92 -14.58
N LYS A 233 -3.54 -20.96 -15.25
CA LYS A 233 -4.68 -20.07 -14.94
C LYS A 233 -5.14 -20.19 -13.48
N ASN A 234 -5.27 -21.43 -12.99
CA ASN A 234 -5.67 -21.67 -11.59
C ASN A 234 -4.66 -21.10 -10.62
N LEU A 235 -3.37 -21.31 -10.89
CA LEU A 235 -2.28 -20.81 -10.08
C LEU A 235 -2.32 -19.28 -10.02
N ILE A 236 -2.29 -18.61 -11.18
CA ILE A 236 -2.31 -17.14 -11.26
C ILE A 236 -3.47 -16.56 -10.47
N MET A 237 -4.70 -17.02 -10.73
CA MET A 237 -5.89 -16.45 -10.10
C MET A 237 -5.94 -16.69 -8.59
N THR A 238 -5.44 -17.83 -8.13
CA THR A 238 -5.48 -18.20 -6.70
C THR A 238 -4.39 -17.48 -5.93
N GLU A 239 -3.18 -17.42 -6.48
CA GLU A 239 -2.06 -16.67 -5.90
C GLU A 239 -2.40 -15.17 -5.87
N SER A 240 -2.94 -14.61 -6.96
CA SER A 240 -3.38 -13.21 -6.99
C SER A 240 -4.36 -12.87 -5.86
N ALA A 241 -5.35 -13.73 -5.61
CA ALA A 241 -6.31 -13.53 -4.53
C ALA A 241 -5.63 -13.62 -3.15
N PHE A 242 -4.68 -14.55 -2.97
CA PHE A 242 -3.86 -14.64 -1.76
C PHE A 242 -3.05 -13.36 -1.52
N PHE A 243 -2.27 -12.91 -2.50
CA PHE A 243 -1.43 -11.71 -2.36
C PHE A 243 -2.27 -10.44 -2.18
N ALA A 244 -3.46 -10.37 -2.79
CA ALA A 244 -4.40 -9.29 -2.57
C ALA A 244 -4.89 -9.26 -1.10
N SER A 245 -5.30 -10.39 -0.53
CA SER A 245 -5.70 -10.45 0.89
C SER A 245 -4.51 -10.21 1.83
N ALA A 246 -3.34 -10.79 1.54
CA ALA A 246 -2.13 -10.54 2.33
C ALA A 246 -1.75 -9.06 2.35
N SER A 247 -1.87 -8.36 1.22
CA SER A 247 -1.62 -6.91 1.17
C SER A 247 -2.58 -6.10 2.03
N ARG A 248 -3.85 -6.52 2.11
CA ARG A 248 -4.87 -5.88 2.95
C ARG A 248 -4.61 -6.16 4.41
N LYS A 249 -4.30 -7.40 4.78
CA LYS A 249 -3.93 -7.78 6.14
C LYS A 249 -2.81 -6.86 6.67
N ASP A 250 -1.75 -6.76 5.89
CA ASP A 250 -0.58 -5.96 6.24
C ASP A 250 -0.91 -4.47 6.33
N CYS A 251 -1.70 -3.95 5.39
CA CYS A 251 -2.19 -2.57 5.43
C CYS A 251 -3.08 -2.29 6.65
N PHE A 252 -4.02 -3.18 6.95
CA PHE A 252 -4.95 -3.02 8.07
C PHE A 252 -4.23 -3.08 9.42
N ASN A 253 -3.23 -3.95 9.56
CA ASN A 253 -2.37 -3.98 10.74
C ASN A 253 -1.55 -2.69 10.88
N ASP A 254 -0.97 -2.18 9.79
CA ASP A 254 -0.16 -0.95 9.82
C ASP A 254 -1.02 0.31 10.07
N LEU A 255 -2.35 0.21 9.93
CA LEU A 255 -3.33 1.26 10.18
C LEU A 255 -4.16 1.04 11.45
N ASP A 256 -3.77 0.08 12.29
CA ASP A 256 -4.44 -0.26 13.55
C ASP A 256 -5.96 -0.51 13.40
N VAL A 257 -6.36 -1.12 12.29
CA VAL A 257 -7.74 -1.56 12.10
C VAL A 257 -8.01 -2.73 13.06
N GLU A 258 -9.08 -2.65 13.85
CA GLU A 258 -9.39 -3.70 14.84
C GLU A 258 -10.22 -4.85 14.25
N LYS A 259 -11.11 -4.53 13.30
CA LYS A 259 -12.10 -5.47 12.74
C LYS A 259 -12.22 -5.31 11.23
N TYR A 260 -12.62 -6.39 10.57
CA TYR A 260 -12.83 -6.40 9.12
C TYR A 260 -14.14 -7.11 8.75
N GLU A 261 -14.75 -6.66 7.67
CA GLU A 261 -15.94 -7.27 7.06
C GLU A 261 -15.51 -8.04 5.80
N ILE A 262 -16.05 -9.25 5.63
CA ILE A 262 -15.94 -10.02 4.38
C ILE A 262 -16.95 -9.47 3.37
N ILE A 263 -16.49 -9.21 2.16
CA ILE A 263 -17.33 -8.73 1.06
C ILE A 263 -17.21 -9.69 -0.11
N ALA A 264 -18.23 -10.50 -0.30
CA ALA A 264 -18.32 -11.39 -1.44
C ALA A 264 -18.73 -10.63 -2.70
N THR A 265 -18.17 -11.01 -3.85
CA THR A 265 -18.63 -10.46 -5.13
C THR A 265 -20.11 -10.81 -5.34
N LEU A 266 -20.96 -9.85 -5.65
CA LEU A 266 -22.38 -10.11 -5.93
C LEU A 266 -22.59 -10.52 -7.39
N ASP A 267 -22.27 -11.78 -7.73
CA ASP A 267 -22.57 -12.35 -9.04
C ASP A 267 -22.95 -13.84 -8.98
N LEU A 268 -23.38 -14.39 -10.12
CA LEU A 268 -23.81 -15.79 -10.24
C LEU A 268 -22.65 -16.80 -10.08
N LYS A 269 -21.40 -16.35 -10.13
CA LYS A 269 -20.19 -17.18 -10.05
C LYS A 269 -19.62 -17.26 -8.63
N THR A 270 -20.11 -16.43 -7.71
CA THR A 270 -19.71 -16.48 -6.30
C THR A 270 -20.14 -17.79 -5.66
N SER A 271 -19.20 -18.47 -5.01
CA SER A 271 -19.43 -19.78 -4.39
C SER A 271 -20.37 -19.68 -3.18
N ASN A 272 -21.01 -20.79 -2.81
CA ASN A 272 -21.88 -20.84 -1.63
C ASN A 272 -21.13 -20.45 -0.35
N ILE A 273 -19.88 -20.91 -0.20
CA ILE A 273 -19.00 -20.56 0.93
C ILE A 273 -18.83 -19.05 1.02
N CYS A 274 -18.53 -18.38 -0.10
CA CYS A 274 -18.38 -16.93 -0.12
C CYS A 274 -19.69 -16.20 0.19
N ARG A 275 -20.84 -16.69 -0.29
CA ARG A 275 -22.16 -16.09 0.00
C ARG A 275 -22.52 -16.21 1.49
N GLU A 276 -22.22 -17.33 2.12
CA GLU A 276 -22.47 -17.56 3.55
C GLU A 276 -21.57 -16.71 4.46
N LEU A 277 -20.39 -16.32 3.97
CA LEU A 277 -19.45 -15.47 4.69
C LEU A 277 -19.66 -13.98 4.42
N ASP A 278 -20.48 -13.61 3.43
CA ASP A 278 -20.72 -12.22 3.06
C ASP A 278 -21.31 -11.40 4.22
N GLY A 279 -20.72 -10.24 4.49
CA GLY A 279 -21.13 -9.33 5.56
C GLY A 279 -20.76 -9.78 6.98
N LYS A 280 -20.10 -10.93 7.15
CA LYS A 280 -19.59 -11.34 8.48
C LYS A 280 -18.38 -10.49 8.87
N VAL A 281 -18.34 -10.13 10.15
CA VAL A 281 -17.29 -9.30 10.75
C VAL A 281 -16.42 -10.17 11.64
N PHE A 282 -15.11 -9.99 11.54
CA PHE A 282 -14.11 -10.72 12.31
C PHE A 282 -13.07 -9.75 12.90
N ASP A 283 -12.44 -10.15 14.00
CA ASP A 283 -11.34 -9.40 14.61
C ASP A 283 -10.06 -9.57 13.78
N MET A 284 -9.26 -8.51 13.64
CA MET A 284 -7.98 -8.56 12.92
C MET A 284 -6.97 -9.53 13.55
N LYS A 285 -7.08 -9.79 14.86
CA LYS A 285 -6.29 -10.82 15.57
C LYS A 285 -6.49 -12.22 14.98
N ASP A 286 -7.68 -12.49 14.44
CA ASP A 286 -8.04 -13.76 13.85
C ASP A 286 -7.79 -13.79 12.33
N TYR A 287 -7.22 -12.73 11.74
CA TYR A 287 -7.02 -12.62 10.29
C TYR A 287 -6.00 -13.64 9.78
N GLN A 288 -6.50 -14.70 9.16
CA GLN A 288 -5.74 -15.77 8.55
C GLN A 288 -6.23 -15.99 7.12
N VAL A 289 -5.37 -15.61 6.17
CA VAL A 289 -5.59 -15.77 4.73
C VAL A 289 -5.81 -17.26 4.43
N GLY A 290 -6.91 -17.58 3.75
CA GLY A 290 -7.32 -18.96 3.43
C GLY A 290 -8.20 -19.65 4.48
N VAL A 291 -8.41 -19.03 5.65
CA VAL A 291 -9.24 -19.60 6.74
C VAL A 291 -10.35 -18.64 7.15
N THR A 292 -9.99 -17.48 7.69
CA THR A 292 -10.92 -16.43 8.15
C THR A 292 -10.94 -15.23 7.20
N ALA A 293 -10.02 -15.19 6.23
CA ALA A 293 -9.95 -14.21 5.17
C ALA A 293 -9.78 -14.90 3.80
N PRO A 294 -10.23 -14.30 2.69
CA PRO A 294 -10.10 -14.87 1.35
C PRO A 294 -8.62 -15.08 0.98
N PRO A 295 -8.28 -15.98 0.05
CA PRO A 295 -9.19 -16.80 -0.77
C PRO A 295 -9.69 -18.04 -0.04
N PHE A 296 -11.02 -18.25 0.00
CA PHE A 296 -11.63 -19.45 0.59
C PHE A 296 -11.65 -20.67 -0.36
N HIS A 297 -11.38 -20.42 -1.64
CA HIS A 297 -11.35 -21.44 -2.68
C HIS A 297 -10.48 -20.97 -3.85
N CYS A 298 -10.16 -21.87 -4.77
CA CYS A 298 -9.44 -21.52 -6.00
C CYS A 298 -10.20 -20.43 -6.77
N ARG A 299 -9.47 -19.45 -7.32
CA ARG A 299 -10.04 -18.31 -8.07
C ARG A 299 -11.08 -17.50 -7.27
N CYS A 300 -10.91 -17.41 -5.94
CA CYS A 300 -11.76 -16.56 -5.11
C CYS A 300 -11.65 -15.09 -5.54
N ARG A 301 -12.79 -14.38 -5.52
CA ARG A 301 -12.89 -12.93 -5.83
C ARG A 301 -13.49 -12.14 -4.68
N THR A 302 -13.66 -12.79 -3.52
CA THR A 302 -14.10 -12.15 -2.29
C THR A 302 -12.97 -11.30 -1.74
N THR A 303 -13.34 -10.15 -1.18
CA THR A 303 -12.40 -9.18 -0.59
C THR A 303 -12.74 -8.93 0.88
N THR A 304 -11.91 -8.12 1.54
CA THR A 304 -12.11 -7.68 2.91
C THR A 304 -12.04 -6.16 2.97
N ALA A 305 -12.91 -5.55 3.76
CA ALA A 305 -12.86 -4.12 4.06
C ALA A 305 -12.72 -3.90 5.57
N PRO A 306 -12.15 -2.76 6.01
CA PRO A 306 -12.15 -2.40 7.42
C PRO A 306 -13.59 -2.22 7.91
N TRP A 307 -13.83 -2.60 9.17
CA TRP A 307 -15.11 -2.45 9.83
C TRP A 307 -14.91 -1.70 11.16
N PHE A 308 -15.80 -0.76 11.45
CA PHE A 308 -15.77 0.08 12.64
C PHE A 308 -17.12 -0.04 13.36
N GLU A 309 -17.12 -0.25 14.69
CA GLU A 309 -18.32 -0.45 15.51
C GLU A 309 -19.25 0.76 15.51
N ASP A 310 -18.68 1.96 15.40
CA ASP A 310 -19.43 3.20 15.42
C ASP A 310 -19.93 3.56 14.03
N GLU A 311 -21.20 3.19 13.80
CA GLU A 311 -22.08 3.90 12.89
C GLU A 311 -22.12 5.38 13.26
N GLU A 312 -21.29 6.19 12.64
CA GLU A 312 -21.59 7.59 12.34
C GLU A 312 -20.52 8.12 11.40
N GLY A 313 -20.91 8.52 10.19
CA GLY A 313 -20.03 9.35 9.38
C GLY A 313 -19.64 10.58 10.21
N TYR A 314 -18.53 11.25 9.96
CA TYR A 314 -18.22 12.46 10.72
C TYR A 314 -18.73 13.69 9.97
N ARG A 315 -19.34 14.64 10.69
CA ARG A 315 -19.58 15.99 10.15
C ARG A 315 -18.55 16.96 10.72
N ALA A 316 -18.12 17.90 9.89
CA ALA A 316 -17.25 18.98 10.31
C ALA A 316 -18.00 19.90 11.29
N ALA A 317 -17.47 20.05 12.51
CA ALA A 317 -17.84 21.07 13.47
C ALA A 317 -16.71 22.10 13.56
N LYS A 318 -17.04 23.36 13.86
CA LYS A 318 -16.04 24.40 14.11
C LYS A 318 -15.88 24.59 15.61
N GLY A 319 -14.65 24.55 16.09
CA GLY A 319 -14.31 24.97 17.44
C GLY A 319 -14.41 26.48 17.59
N GLU A 320 -14.40 26.96 18.83
CA GLU A 320 -14.36 28.41 19.14
C GLU A 320 -13.11 29.09 18.57
N ASP A 321 -12.03 28.34 18.33
CA ASP A 321 -10.80 28.82 17.69
C ASP A 321 -10.88 28.88 16.15
N GLY A 322 -12.06 28.58 15.58
CA GLY A 322 -12.31 28.55 14.15
C GLY A 322 -11.73 27.33 13.43
N LYS A 323 -11.07 26.40 14.14
CA LYS A 323 -10.54 25.17 13.54
C LYS A 323 -11.63 24.11 13.40
N THR A 324 -11.52 23.36 12.31
CA THR A 324 -12.42 22.24 12.03
C THR A 324 -12.03 21.04 12.87
N TYR A 325 -13.00 20.45 13.57
CA TYR A 325 -12.89 19.15 14.20
C TYR A 325 -14.10 18.29 13.80
N TYR A 326 -14.01 17.00 14.03
CA TYR A 326 -14.98 16.03 13.52
C TYR A 326 -15.85 15.52 14.65
N VAL A 327 -17.17 15.56 14.45
CA VAL A 327 -18.15 15.01 15.39
C VAL A 327 -19.00 13.96 14.68
N PRO A 328 -19.50 12.96 15.42
CA PRO A 328 -20.38 11.95 14.85
C PRO A 328 -21.61 12.53 14.09
N SER A 329 -21.98 11.89 12.97
CA SER A 329 -23.09 12.10 12.01
C SER A 329 -24.47 12.33 12.60
N SER A 330 -24.84 11.44 13.50
CA SER A 330 -26.14 11.30 14.16
C SER A 330 -26.25 12.15 15.41
N MET A 331 -25.13 12.64 15.97
CA MET A 331 -25.10 13.59 17.07
C MET A 331 -26.01 14.79 16.78
N LYS A 332 -27.08 14.92 17.55
CA LYS A 332 -28.01 16.05 17.42
C LYS A 332 -27.36 17.32 17.97
N TYR A 333 -27.79 18.48 17.48
CA TYR A 333 -27.22 19.77 17.90
C TYR A 333 -27.24 19.93 19.43
N ASN A 334 -28.30 19.50 20.11
CA ASN A 334 -28.41 19.61 21.57
C ASN A 334 -27.41 18.71 22.31
N GLU A 335 -27.12 17.51 21.81
CA GLU A 335 -26.15 16.58 22.39
C GLU A 335 -24.71 17.07 22.16
N TRP A 336 -24.44 17.62 20.98
CA TRP A 336 -23.20 18.32 20.65
C TRP A 336 -22.99 19.53 21.58
N TYR A 337 -24.03 20.33 21.80
CA TYR A 337 -24.00 21.50 22.66
C TYR A 337 -23.73 21.10 24.13
N GLU A 338 -24.41 20.11 24.68
CA GLU A 338 -24.15 19.62 26.05
C GLU A 338 -22.71 19.08 26.22
N LYS A 339 -22.20 18.32 25.24
CA LYS A 339 -20.91 17.63 25.36
C LYS A 339 -19.70 18.52 25.06
N TYR A 340 -19.80 19.42 24.09
CA TYR A 340 -18.67 20.22 23.60
C TYR A 340 -18.79 21.71 23.91
N VAL A 341 -20.01 22.23 24.15
CA VAL A 341 -20.24 23.65 24.48
C VAL A 341 -20.45 23.84 25.99
N LYS A 342 -21.29 23.01 26.63
CA LYS A 342 -21.59 23.09 28.06
C LYS A 342 -20.49 22.51 28.95
N HIS A 343 -19.76 21.50 28.48
CA HIS A 343 -18.57 20.99 29.18
C HIS A 343 -17.41 22.01 29.15
N ASN A 344 -17.33 22.82 28.08
CA ASN A 344 -16.50 24.02 28.03
C ASN A 344 -16.93 25.03 29.11
N SER A 345 -18.23 25.18 29.39
CA SER A 345 -18.71 26.03 30.48
C SER A 345 -18.24 25.57 31.88
N ILE A 346 -18.05 24.27 32.12
CA ILE A 346 -17.48 23.76 33.40
C ILE A 346 -15.97 24.04 33.48
N LEU A 347 -15.25 23.95 32.36
CA LEU A 347 -13.86 24.38 32.24
C LEU A 347 -13.72 25.91 32.34
N GLU A 348 -14.67 26.68 31.81
CA GLU A 348 -14.81 28.13 32.00
C GLU A 348 -15.12 28.47 33.45
N ILE A 349 -15.90 27.67 34.18
CA ILE A 349 -16.14 27.84 35.63
C ILE A 349 -14.84 27.58 36.43
N LYS A 350 -14.09 26.52 36.10
CA LYS A 350 -12.76 26.25 36.69
C LYS A 350 -11.77 27.35 36.37
N ASN A 351 -11.74 27.82 35.12
CA ASN A 351 -10.88 28.92 34.69
C ASN A 351 -11.35 30.25 35.28
N SER A 352 -12.64 30.47 35.50
CA SER A 352 -13.19 31.66 36.18
C SER A 352 -12.68 31.73 37.61
N ALA A 353 -12.78 30.64 38.38
CA ALA A 353 -12.26 30.61 39.74
C ALA A 353 -10.73 30.86 39.81
N ILE A 354 -9.97 30.31 38.85
CA ILE A 354 -8.52 30.55 38.73
C ILE A 354 -8.23 31.99 38.29
N ILE A 355 -9.00 32.55 37.35
CA ILE A 355 -8.91 33.93 36.87
C ILE A 355 -9.20 34.91 38.00
N ASP A 356 -10.26 34.66 38.77
CA ASP A 356 -10.65 35.48 39.92
C ASP A 356 -9.55 35.48 40.97
N SER A 357 -8.97 34.32 41.28
CA SER A 357 -7.81 34.20 42.17
C SER A 357 -6.56 34.94 41.65
N ILE A 358 -6.26 34.87 40.35
CA ILE A 358 -5.13 35.59 39.74
C ILE A 358 -5.35 37.10 39.78
N LYS A 359 -6.57 37.57 39.48
CA LYS A 359 -6.93 39.00 39.52
C LYS A 359 -6.85 39.53 40.96
N GLU A 360 -7.28 38.73 41.93
CA GLU A 360 -7.17 39.06 43.35
C GLU A 360 -5.70 39.11 43.81
N ASP A 361 -4.86 38.16 43.41
CA ASP A 361 -3.42 38.19 43.66
C ASP A 361 -2.75 39.47 43.11
N ILE A 362 -3.16 39.92 41.92
CA ILE A 362 -2.66 41.16 41.30
C ILE A 362 -3.11 42.39 42.10
N LYS A 363 -4.38 42.45 42.50
CA LYS A 363 -4.94 43.56 43.29
C LYS A 363 -4.38 43.61 44.72
N ASN A 364 -4.09 42.46 45.32
CA ASN A 364 -3.54 42.35 46.68
C ASN A 364 -2.02 42.55 46.74
N GLY A 365 -1.38 42.98 45.65
CA GLY A 365 0.02 43.40 45.64
C GLY A 365 1.05 42.27 45.59
N LYS A 366 0.64 41.04 45.20
CA LYS A 366 1.58 39.91 45.01
C LYS A 366 2.57 40.15 43.88
N TYR A 367 2.24 41.04 42.95
CA TYR A 367 3.07 41.46 41.82
C TYR A 367 3.40 42.94 41.92
N ASN A 368 4.64 43.29 41.54
CA ASN A 368 5.07 44.68 41.52
C ASN A 368 4.51 45.37 40.26
N LEU A 369 3.55 46.27 40.47
CA LEU A 369 2.89 47.02 39.41
C LEU A 369 3.70 48.24 38.92
N ASN A 370 4.83 48.54 39.56
CA ASN A 370 5.72 49.59 39.05
C ASN A 370 6.39 49.12 37.75
N ILE A 371 6.39 50.00 36.76
CA ILE A 371 7.02 49.78 35.48
C ILE A 371 8.52 49.63 35.68
N HIS A 372 9.04 48.49 35.25
CA HIS A 372 10.46 48.22 35.23
C HIS A 372 11.11 48.95 34.07
N ASP A 373 11.91 49.97 34.38
CA ASP A 373 12.56 50.86 33.43
C ASP A 373 13.25 50.13 32.26
N GLY A 374 14.21 49.24 32.56
CA GLY A 374 14.93 48.51 31.51
C GLY A 374 14.08 47.55 30.66
N LYS A 375 12.94 47.05 31.17
CA LYS A 375 12.04 46.18 30.40
C LYS A 375 11.10 47.01 29.53
N GLN A 376 10.60 48.12 30.06
CA GLN A 376 9.75 49.05 29.33
C GLN A 376 10.51 49.79 28.23
N GLY A 377 11.78 50.15 28.48
CA GLY A 377 12.64 50.82 27.50
C GLY A 377 12.82 50.05 26.19
N LYS A 378 12.66 48.72 26.19
CA LYS A 378 12.65 47.90 24.96
C LYS A 378 11.49 48.23 24.01
N HIS A 379 10.49 48.96 24.49
CA HIS A 379 9.26 49.31 23.79
C HIS A 379 9.04 50.84 23.73
N LEU A 380 10.05 51.65 24.04
CA LEU A 380 10.02 53.11 23.95
C LEU A 380 11.11 53.58 22.99
N LYS A 381 10.76 54.18 21.85
CA LYS A 381 11.72 54.54 20.79
C LYS A 381 12.86 55.43 21.26
N GLU A 382 12.57 56.36 22.17
CA GLU A 382 13.53 57.35 22.67
C GLU A 382 14.42 56.81 23.82
N HIS A 383 14.27 55.53 24.20
CA HIS A 383 15.03 54.93 25.30
C HIS A 383 16.25 54.17 24.77
N ASN A 384 17.38 54.27 25.47
CA ASN A 384 18.64 53.57 25.15
C ASN A 384 18.54 52.03 25.05
N ASN A 385 17.43 51.43 25.50
CA ASN A 385 17.20 49.99 25.50
C ASN A 385 16.27 49.54 24.37
N TYR A 386 15.83 50.46 23.51
CA TYR A 386 14.93 50.17 22.42
C TYR A 386 15.57 49.19 21.43
N ILE A 387 14.80 48.20 21.01
CA ILE A 387 15.24 47.20 20.03
C ILE A 387 14.48 47.47 18.74
N GLU A 388 15.21 47.80 17.68
CA GLU A 388 14.63 48.06 16.37
C GLU A 388 13.82 46.83 15.88
N GLY A 389 12.65 47.09 15.29
CA GLY A 389 11.71 46.06 14.84
C GLY A 389 10.74 45.53 15.89
N ARG A 390 10.84 45.94 17.17
CA ARG A 390 9.82 45.60 18.18
C ARG A 390 8.62 46.53 18.16
N SER A 391 7.47 46.01 18.60
CA SER A 391 6.31 46.81 18.98
C SER A 391 6.68 47.90 19.98
N TYR A 392 6.19 49.12 19.78
CA TYR A 392 6.57 50.29 20.59
C TYR A 392 5.36 51.13 20.98
N LEU A 393 5.45 51.77 22.15
CA LEU A 393 4.44 52.70 22.63
C LEU A 393 4.59 54.06 21.95
N THR A 394 3.45 54.74 21.78
CA THR A 394 3.37 56.13 21.33
C THR A 394 3.05 57.09 22.48
N ILE A 395 2.94 56.56 23.70
CA ILE A 395 2.64 57.27 24.95
C ILE A 395 3.89 57.34 25.83
N THR A 396 3.90 58.23 26.82
CA THR A 396 5.01 58.36 27.76
C THR A 396 5.07 57.19 28.75
N LYS A 397 6.19 57.07 29.47
CA LYS A 397 6.35 56.04 30.51
C LYS A 397 5.40 56.29 31.69
N GLU A 398 5.11 57.54 31.98
CA GLU A 398 4.16 57.97 33.01
C GLU A 398 2.74 57.56 32.61
N GLU A 399 2.33 57.83 31.37
CA GLU A 399 1.04 57.36 30.82
C GLU A 399 0.96 55.82 30.82
N ALA A 400 2.06 55.14 30.51
CA ALA A 400 2.11 53.68 30.61
C ALA A 400 1.93 53.19 32.05
N GLN A 401 2.49 53.88 33.05
CA GLN A 401 2.31 53.54 34.46
C GLN A 401 0.86 53.76 34.91
N GLU A 402 0.24 54.85 34.46
CA GLU A 402 -1.18 55.12 34.72
C GLU A 402 -2.07 54.01 34.15
N LEU A 403 -1.77 53.52 32.94
CA LEU A 403 -2.48 52.40 32.34
C LEU A 403 -2.33 51.12 33.16
N VAL A 404 -1.13 50.81 33.67
CA VAL A 404 -0.94 49.66 34.56
C VAL A 404 -1.75 49.84 35.85
N ASN A 405 -1.68 51.00 36.49
CA ASN A 405 -2.40 51.26 37.73
C ASN A 405 -3.92 51.15 37.56
N LYS A 406 -4.45 51.61 36.43
CA LYS A 406 -5.88 51.62 36.14
C LYS A 406 -6.42 50.25 35.74
N HIS A 407 -5.64 49.47 34.98
CA HIS A 407 -6.15 48.28 34.30
C HIS A 407 -5.60 46.96 34.83
N ALA A 408 -4.55 46.96 35.65
CA ALA A 408 -3.99 45.74 36.22
C ALA A 408 -5.05 44.87 36.92
N GLY A 409 -5.17 43.61 36.51
CA GLY A 409 -6.13 42.67 37.07
C GLY A 409 -7.57 42.88 36.60
N ASN A 410 -7.80 43.78 35.64
CA ASN A 410 -9.09 44.01 35.00
C ASN A 410 -9.10 43.54 33.53
N GLY A 411 -7.95 43.06 33.02
CA GLY A 411 -7.81 42.55 31.66
C GLY A 411 -8.21 41.08 31.47
N ILE A 412 -7.99 40.59 30.25
CA ILE A 412 -8.17 39.18 29.87
C ILE A 412 -6.88 38.42 30.21
N ILE A 413 -6.94 37.54 31.22
CA ILE A 413 -5.84 36.68 31.65
C ILE A 413 -5.44 35.69 30.53
N LYS A 414 -4.14 35.55 30.27
CA LYS A 414 -3.62 34.65 29.22
C LYS A 414 -2.99 33.38 29.82
N PHE A 415 -3.34 32.23 29.25
CA PHE A 415 -2.80 30.92 29.60
C PHE A 415 -1.91 30.36 28.49
N ASN A 416 -0.94 29.53 28.82
CA ASN A 416 -0.09 28.81 27.87
C ASN A 416 -0.80 27.55 27.33
N ARG A 417 -0.16 26.83 26.41
CA ARG A 417 -0.73 25.61 25.77
C ARG A 417 -0.97 24.46 26.75
N SER A 418 -0.33 24.47 27.92
CA SER A 418 -0.55 23.49 29.00
C SER A 418 -1.61 23.92 30.02
N GLY A 419 -2.27 25.08 29.82
CA GLY A 419 -3.34 25.57 30.69
C GLY A 419 -2.87 26.34 31.93
N GLU A 420 -1.59 26.68 32.03
CA GLU A 420 -1.03 27.46 33.13
C GLU A 420 -0.98 28.95 32.80
N TRP A 421 -1.10 29.82 33.81
CA TRP A 421 -1.07 31.26 33.60
C TRP A 421 0.29 31.75 33.08
N ASP A 422 0.28 32.43 31.92
CA ASP A 422 1.47 32.91 31.22
C ASP A 422 2.00 34.26 31.80
N LYS A 423 1.56 34.62 33.02
CA LYS A 423 1.90 35.87 33.71
C LYS A 423 1.62 37.13 32.89
N LYS A 424 0.60 37.04 32.04
CA LYS A 424 0.20 38.09 31.11
C LYS A 424 -1.30 38.32 31.19
N GLU A 425 -1.69 39.56 31.00
CA GLU A 425 -3.06 39.93 30.71
C GLU A 425 -3.12 40.86 29.50
N LEU A 426 -4.22 40.79 28.76
CA LEU A 426 -4.50 41.65 27.60
C LEU A 426 -5.54 42.70 27.99
N ILE A 427 -5.25 43.95 27.68
CA ILE A 427 -6.12 45.10 27.94
C ILE A 427 -6.38 45.83 26.63
N GLU A 428 -7.60 46.31 26.49
CA GLU A 428 -8.05 47.20 25.43
C GLU A 428 -8.52 48.52 26.06
N VAL A 429 -8.15 49.64 25.45
CA VAL A 429 -8.54 50.99 25.88
C VAL A 429 -9.10 51.78 24.70
N ASP A 430 -9.75 52.91 24.97
CA ASP A 430 -10.44 53.69 23.93
C ASP A 430 -9.50 54.52 23.03
N LYS A 431 -8.21 54.61 23.39
CA LYS A 431 -7.19 55.41 22.69
C LYS A 431 -6.07 54.51 22.18
N ASN A 432 -5.53 54.82 21.00
CA ASN A 432 -4.31 54.17 20.52
C ASN A 432 -3.12 54.48 21.45
N ILE A 433 -2.44 53.44 21.91
CA ILE A 433 -1.33 53.52 22.89
C ILE A 433 0.03 53.17 22.29
N GLY A 434 0.05 52.59 21.09
CA GLY A 434 1.28 52.17 20.44
C GLY A 434 1.07 51.57 19.06
N VAL A 435 2.13 51.01 18.50
CA VAL A 435 2.05 50.20 17.28
C VAL A 435 2.60 48.80 17.53
N ASN A 436 1.84 47.82 17.06
CA ASN A 436 2.27 46.44 17.01
C ASN A 436 3.08 46.22 15.72
N VAL A 437 4.25 45.58 15.84
CA VAL A 437 5.07 45.21 14.69
C VAL A 437 5.03 43.70 14.52
N ASN A 438 4.65 43.24 13.33
CA ASN A 438 4.64 41.82 13.00
C ASN A 438 6.09 41.30 12.84
N ASN A 439 6.47 40.31 13.64
CA ASN A 439 7.84 39.79 13.68
C ASN A 439 8.29 39.03 12.40
N ILE A 440 7.37 38.71 11.49
CA ILE A 440 7.66 38.00 10.24
C ILE A 440 7.59 38.96 9.05
N THR A 441 6.55 39.78 8.98
CA THR A 441 6.29 40.67 7.82
C THR A 441 6.84 42.09 8.00
N GLY A 442 7.15 42.50 9.23
CA GLY A 442 7.56 43.88 9.56
C GLY A 442 6.43 44.90 9.51
N GLU A 443 5.19 44.46 9.25
CA GLU A 443 4.01 45.32 9.15
C GLU A 443 3.73 46.03 10.49
N LYS A 444 3.42 47.33 10.41
CA LYS A 444 3.20 48.20 11.57
C LYS A 444 1.72 48.57 11.66
N THR A 445 1.06 48.18 12.74
CA THR A 445 -0.37 48.44 12.96
C THR A 445 -0.57 49.24 14.22
N LEU A 446 -1.25 50.39 14.12
CA LEU A 446 -1.69 51.17 15.27
C LEU A 446 -2.64 50.34 16.13
N THR A 447 -2.45 50.38 17.45
CA THR A 447 -3.26 49.58 18.36
C THR A 447 -3.62 50.34 19.64
N ASN A 448 -4.84 50.10 20.08
CA ASN A 448 -5.42 50.48 21.36
C ASN A 448 -5.35 49.33 22.39
N LYS A 449 -4.67 48.23 22.06
CA LYS A 449 -4.50 47.05 22.92
C LYS A 449 -3.07 46.88 23.37
N PHE A 450 -2.89 46.44 24.60
CA PHE A 450 -1.58 46.09 25.14
C PHE A 450 -1.65 44.89 26.07
N LYS A 451 -0.51 44.21 26.21
CA LYS A 451 -0.32 43.17 27.21
C LYS A 451 0.43 43.73 28.39
N ILE A 452 -0.04 43.47 29.60
CA ILE A 452 0.74 43.66 30.83
C ILE A 452 1.49 42.36 31.11
N HIS A 453 2.79 42.47 31.29
CA HIS A 453 3.67 41.35 31.62
C HIS A 453 4.13 41.46 33.08
N TYR A 454 3.62 40.57 33.93
CA TYR A 454 3.93 40.56 35.35
C TYR A 454 5.25 39.86 35.65
N SER A 455 6.02 40.44 36.56
CA SER A 455 7.19 39.78 37.13
C SER A 455 7.45 40.26 38.55
N LYS A 456 8.25 39.50 39.31
CA LYS A 456 8.60 39.86 40.70
C LYS A 456 9.38 41.18 40.78
N THR A 457 10.17 41.52 39.76
CA THR A 457 11.04 42.70 39.76
C THR A 457 10.37 43.97 39.20
N GLY A 458 9.12 43.89 38.76
CA GLY A 458 8.39 44.98 38.12
C GLY A 458 7.73 44.57 36.82
N THR A 459 6.81 45.40 36.36
CA THR A 459 5.91 45.11 35.23
C THR A 459 6.33 45.88 33.98
N HIS A 460 5.91 45.46 32.80
CA HIS A 460 6.03 46.27 31.58
C HIS A 460 4.85 45.99 30.65
N ILE A 461 4.56 46.94 29.77
CA ILE A 461 3.47 46.83 28.80
C ILE A 461 4.00 46.76 27.37
N VAL A 462 3.34 45.95 26.55
CA VAL A 462 3.70 45.72 25.15
C VAL A 462 2.48 45.87 24.25
N PRO A 463 2.52 46.69 23.17
CA PRO A 463 1.42 46.79 22.22
C PRO A 463 1.06 45.43 21.58
N ALA A 464 -0.23 45.14 21.49
CA ALA A 464 -0.78 43.87 21.02
C ALA A 464 -1.87 44.07 19.96
N LEU A 465 -2.28 43.00 19.29
CA LEU A 465 -3.44 42.97 18.38
C LEU A 465 -4.60 42.21 19.01
#